data_AF-A0A6L7YD38-F1
#
_entry.id   AF-A0A6L7YD38-F1
#
_cell.length_a   1.000
_cell.length_b   1.000
_cell.length_c   1.000
_cell.angle_alpha   90.00
_cell.angle_beta   90.00
_cell.angle_gamma   90.00
#
_symmetry.space_group_name_H-M   'P 1'
#
loop_
_entity.id
_entity.type
_entity.pdbx_description
1 polymer ?
#
loop_
_entity_poly.entity_id
_entity_poly.type
_entity_poly.pdbx_seq_one_letter_code
_entity_poly.pdbx_strand_id
1 'polypeptide(L)'
;MDKREPTAEQREIDAFLARYERELEYFVLTRDRLLPLMRQLLEALGEWAHSGEDRDGRAALLRREYVAALNTLAGQIDDWVRIRGSGLRAASLAGGMTEAQIERFSALQSREVAEAVGREEFDAAQAELRELLLIFEEFAE
;
A
#
# COMPACT_ATOMS: atom_id res chain seq x y z
N MET A 1 -20.12 -36.75 7.11
CA MET A 1 -19.61 -35.64 6.28
C MET A 1 -18.52 -36.20 5.40
N ASP A 2 -18.81 -36.36 4.12
CA ASP A 2 -17.86 -36.82 3.12
C ASP A 2 -16.83 -35.70 2.89
N LYS A 3 -15.62 -35.83 3.44
CA LYS A 3 -14.52 -34.87 3.22
C LYS A 3 -13.96 -35.12 1.82
N ARG A 4 -14.67 -34.66 0.80
CA ARG A 4 -14.12 -34.62 -0.57
C ARG A 4 -12.95 -33.65 -0.59
N GLU A 5 -11.86 -34.07 -1.23
CA GLU A 5 -10.69 -33.22 -1.41
C GLU A 5 -11.05 -31.97 -2.24
N PRO A 6 -10.42 -30.81 -1.97
CA PRO A 6 -10.64 -29.61 -2.75
C PRO A 6 -10.29 -29.83 -4.23
N THR A 7 -11.10 -29.32 -5.14
CA THR A 7 -10.83 -29.35 -6.58
C THR A 7 -9.61 -28.45 -6.93
N ALA A 8 -9.07 -28.61 -8.13
CA ALA A 8 -7.99 -27.73 -8.61
C ALA A 8 -8.41 -26.26 -8.62
N GLU A 9 -9.63 -25.98 -9.06
CA GLU A 9 -10.25 -24.64 -9.06
C GLU A 9 -10.41 -24.10 -7.62
N GLN A 10 -10.88 -24.92 -6.67
CA GLN A 10 -11.01 -24.51 -5.28
C GLN A 10 -9.65 -24.14 -4.66
N ARG A 11 -8.58 -24.89 -4.97
CA ARG A 11 -7.22 -24.56 -4.53
C ARG A 11 -6.69 -23.28 -5.16
N GLU A 12 -7.04 -23.01 -6.41
CA GLU A 12 -6.67 -21.77 -7.09
C GLU A 12 -7.39 -20.55 -6.48
N ILE A 13 -8.68 -20.68 -6.19
CA ILE A 13 -9.47 -19.67 -5.46
C ILE A 13 -8.82 -19.38 -4.10
N ASP A 14 -8.48 -20.41 -3.33
CA ASP A 14 -7.83 -20.24 -2.02
C ASP A 14 -6.49 -19.50 -2.14
N ALA A 15 -5.72 -19.78 -3.20
CA ALA A 15 -4.46 -19.08 -3.47
C ALA A 15 -4.69 -17.60 -3.78
N PHE A 16 -5.75 -17.24 -4.54
CA PHE A 16 -6.10 -15.85 -4.78
C PHE A 16 -6.62 -15.14 -3.53
N LEU A 17 -7.44 -15.80 -2.71
CA LEU A 17 -7.91 -15.23 -1.44
C LEU A 17 -6.76 -14.98 -0.47
N ALA A 18 -5.80 -15.90 -0.38
CA ALA A 18 -4.60 -15.71 0.44
C ALA A 18 -3.71 -14.56 -0.07
N ARG A 19 -3.59 -14.38 -1.38
CA ARG A 19 -2.87 -13.23 -1.95
C ARG A 19 -3.61 -11.92 -1.73
N TYR A 20 -4.94 -11.91 -1.85
CA TYR A 20 -5.76 -10.73 -1.61
C TYR A 20 -5.66 -10.27 -0.14
N GLU A 21 -5.73 -11.20 0.80
CA GLU A 21 -5.46 -10.92 2.23
C GLU A 21 -4.08 -10.28 2.44
N ARG A 22 -3.05 -10.86 1.82
CA ARG A 22 -1.68 -10.33 1.90
C ARG A 22 -1.52 -8.97 1.24
N GLU A 23 -2.22 -8.69 0.14
CA GLU A 23 -2.25 -7.35 -0.47
C GLU A 23 -2.78 -6.30 0.51
N LEU A 24 -3.86 -6.61 1.24
CA LEU A 24 -4.43 -5.71 2.24
C LEU A 24 -3.48 -5.52 3.44
N GLU A 25 -2.79 -6.58 3.87
CA GLU A 25 -1.76 -6.50 4.91
C GLU A 25 -0.58 -5.61 4.49
N TYR A 26 -0.06 -5.80 3.27
CA TYR A 26 1.02 -4.97 2.76
C TYR A 26 0.61 -3.51 2.59
N PHE A 27 -0.61 -3.24 2.14
CA PHE A 27 -1.12 -1.88 2.08
C PHE A 27 -1.14 -1.22 3.47
N VAL A 28 -1.77 -1.86 4.45
CA VAL A 28 -1.89 -1.31 5.82
C VAL A 28 -0.51 -1.10 6.45
N LEU A 29 0.38 -2.10 6.37
CA LEU A 29 1.75 -1.99 6.87
C LEU A 29 2.50 -0.81 6.23
N THR A 30 2.43 -0.69 4.91
CA THR A 30 3.14 0.33 4.15
C THR A 30 2.59 1.72 4.47
N ARG A 31 1.26 1.88 4.49
CA ARG A 31 0.59 3.12 4.85
C ARG A 31 0.97 3.55 6.27
N ASP A 32 0.79 2.68 7.25
CA ASP A 32 1.00 3.02 8.66
C ASP A 32 2.46 3.40 8.93
N ARG A 33 3.41 2.84 8.17
CA ARG A 33 4.83 3.17 8.28
C ARG A 33 5.20 4.46 7.56
N LEU A 34 4.67 4.69 6.37
CA LEU A 34 5.14 5.77 5.49
C LEU A 34 4.27 7.04 5.55
N LEU A 35 2.95 6.93 5.71
CA LEU A 35 2.05 8.09 5.68
C LEU A 35 2.42 9.16 6.73
N PRO A 36 2.75 8.82 7.99
CA PRO A 36 3.18 9.83 8.96
C PRO A 36 4.47 10.55 8.56
N LEU A 37 5.41 9.85 7.90
CA LEU A 37 6.66 10.43 7.40
C LEU A 37 6.40 11.31 6.17
N MET A 38 5.55 10.86 5.25
CA MET A 38 5.14 11.63 4.08
C MET A 38 4.50 12.96 4.50
N ARG A 39 3.58 12.95 5.48
CA ARG A 39 2.94 14.19 5.98
C ARG A 39 3.96 15.18 6.56
N GLN A 40 4.88 14.71 7.40
CA GLN A 40 5.93 15.56 7.98
C GLN A 40 6.86 16.13 6.91
N LEU A 41 7.22 15.30 5.92
CA LEU A 41 8.09 15.70 4.83
C LEU A 41 7.39 16.69 3.90
N LEU A 42 6.11 16.49 3.57
CA LEU A 42 5.30 17.43 2.79
C LEU A 42 5.20 18.80 3.48
N GLU A 43 5.01 18.83 4.79
CA GLU A 43 5.01 20.08 5.57
C GLU A 43 6.35 20.82 5.43
N ALA A 44 7.47 20.11 5.64
CA ALA A 44 8.81 20.72 5.53
C ALA A 44 9.12 21.17 4.09
N LEU A 45 8.71 20.40 3.08
CA LEU A 45 8.86 20.77 1.67
C LEU A 45 7.98 21.98 1.30
N GLY A 46 6.79 22.10 1.87
CA GLY A 46 5.93 23.28 1.69
C GLY A 46 6.52 24.54 2.31
N GLU A 47 7.11 24.43 3.51
CA GLU A 47 7.85 25.53 4.15
C GLU A 47 9.06 25.97 3.32
N TRP A 48 9.84 25.00 2.83
CA TRP A 48 10.95 25.25 1.93
C TRP A 48 10.49 25.90 0.63
N ALA A 49 9.46 25.38 -0.03
CA ALA A 49 8.96 25.93 -1.29
C ALA A 49 8.45 27.38 -1.15
N HIS A 50 7.97 27.75 0.04
CA HIS A 50 7.53 29.11 0.32
C HIS A 50 8.67 30.08 0.67
N SER A 51 9.68 29.60 1.41
CA SER A 51 10.76 30.44 1.94
C SER A 51 12.04 30.43 1.09
N GLY A 52 12.23 29.42 0.25
CA GLY A 52 13.47 29.14 -0.48
C GLY A 52 14.59 28.57 0.38
N GLU A 53 14.38 28.36 1.68
CA GLU A 53 15.42 27.93 2.63
C GLU A 53 15.00 26.67 3.40
N ASP A 54 15.86 25.65 3.40
CA ASP A 54 15.68 24.48 4.27
C ASP A 54 16.24 24.78 5.65
N ARG A 55 15.44 25.44 6.49
CA ARG A 55 15.87 25.82 7.85
C ARG A 55 16.30 24.58 8.63
N ASP A 56 17.50 24.66 9.20
CA ASP A 56 18.14 23.60 9.99
C ASP A 56 18.27 22.24 9.26
N GLY A 57 18.10 22.20 7.93
CA GLY A 57 18.14 20.98 7.14
C GLY A 57 16.99 20.01 7.42
N ARG A 58 15.83 20.51 7.88
CA ARG A 58 14.66 19.71 8.29
C ARG A 58 14.12 18.87 7.13
N ALA A 59 13.95 19.46 5.95
CA ALA A 59 13.45 18.74 4.78
C ALA A 59 14.46 17.68 4.33
N ALA A 60 15.76 18.01 4.31
CA ALA A 60 16.82 17.06 4.01
C ALA A 60 16.87 15.87 5.00
N LEU A 61 16.65 16.13 6.30
CA LEU A 61 16.59 15.08 7.33
C LEU A 61 15.39 14.14 7.10
N LEU A 62 14.19 14.70 6.99
CA LEU A 62 12.96 13.93 6.79
C LEU A 62 13.01 13.13 5.48
N ARG A 63 13.62 13.68 4.42
CA ARG A 63 13.86 12.96 3.17
C ARG A 63 14.74 11.73 3.37
N ARG A 64 15.82 11.83 4.16
CA ARG A 64 16.67 10.67 4.49
C ARG A 64 15.91 9.62 5.29
N GLU A 65 15.10 10.02 6.26
CA GLU A 65 14.28 9.12 7.06
C GLU A 65 13.22 8.40 6.20
N TYR A 66 12.56 9.13 5.31
CA TYR A 66 11.61 8.58 4.35
C TYR A 66 12.27 7.53 3.44
N VAL A 67 13.43 7.85 2.86
CA VAL A 67 14.18 6.90 2.02
C VAL A 67 14.65 5.68 2.81
N ALA A 68 15.11 5.86 4.05
CA ALA A 68 15.46 4.75 4.92
C ALA A 68 14.24 3.84 5.17
N ALA A 69 13.07 4.41 5.46
CA ALA A 69 11.84 3.65 5.64
C ALA A 69 11.42 2.89 4.38
N LEU A 70 11.52 3.51 3.19
CA LEU A 70 11.29 2.83 1.91
C LEU A 70 12.23 1.63 1.72
N ASN A 71 13.52 1.80 2.00
CA ASN A 71 14.50 0.72 1.88
C ASN A 71 14.19 -0.44 2.84
N THR A 72 13.68 -0.17 4.05
CA THR A 72 13.26 -1.24 4.97
C THR A 72 12.04 -2.03 4.49
N LEU A 73 11.23 -1.43 3.62
CA LEU A 73 10.01 -2.04 3.06
C LEU A 73 10.19 -2.59 1.64
N ALA A 74 11.37 -2.44 1.03
CA ALA A 74 11.60 -2.73 -0.38
C ALA A 74 11.16 -4.15 -0.77
N GLY A 75 11.51 -5.16 0.04
CA GLY A 75 11.11 -6.55 -0.20
C GLY A 75 9.59 -6.76 -0.15
N GLN A 76 8.91 -6.17 0.83
CA GLN A 76 7.44 -6.24 0.93
C GLN A 76 6.75 -5.51 -0.22
N ILE A 77 7.28 -4.36 -0.65
CA ILE A 77 6.73 -3.61 -1.79
C ILE A 77 6.88 -4.42 -3.08
N ASP A 78 8.04 -5.04 -3.30
CA ASP A 78 8.28 -5.90 -4.46
C ASP A 78 7.32 -7.10 -4.48
N ASP A 79 7.13 -7.75 -3.34
CA ASP A 79 6.18 -8.85 -3.20
C ASP A 79 4.75 -8.40 -3.40
N TRP A 80 4.38 -7.23 -2.87
CA TRP A 80 3.06 -6.64 -3.06
C TRP A 80 2.76 -6.37 -4.54
N VAL A 81 3.72 -5.83 -5.29
CA VAL A 81 3.57 -5.59 -6.73
C VAL A 81 3.32 -6.90 -7.48
N ARG A 82 3.99 -8.00 -7.11
CA ARG A 82 3.83 -9.31 -7.77
C ARG A 82 2.45 -9.92 -7.59
N ILE A 83 1.84 -9.70 -6.43
CA ILE A 83 0.54 -10.29 -6.12
C ILE A 83 -0.63 -9.37 -6.47
N ARG A 84 -0.36 -8.10 -6.84
CA ARG A 84 -1.38 -7.07 -7.06
C ARG A 84 -2.55 -7.53 -7.92
N GLY A 85 -3.77 -7.16 -7.49
CA GLY A 85 -5.01 -7.43 -8.23
C GLY A 85 -5.59 -8.82 -7.97
N SER A 86 -5.14 -9.51 -6.92
CA SER A 86 -5.69 -10.79 -6.48
C SER A 86 -7.14 -10.69 -6.05
N GLY A 87 -7.59 -9.54 -5.51
CA GLY A 87 -9.01 -9.30 -5.23
C GLY A 87 -9.88 -9.37 -6.49
N LEU A 88 -9.44 -8.73 -7.58
CA LEU A 88 -10.13 -8.78 -8.88
C LEU A 88 -10.11 -10.20 -9.47
N ARG A 89 -8.98 -10.91 -9.35
CA ARG A 89 -8.87 -12.29 -9.84
C ARG A 89 -9.76 -13.25 -9.03
N ALA A 90 -9.81 -13.11 -7.70
CA ALA A 90 -10.74 -13.84 -6.86
C ALA A 90 -12.20 -13.57 -7.26
N ALA A 91 -12.56 -12.29 -7.48
CA ALA A 91 -13.90 -11.92 -7.94
C ALA A 91 -14.29 -12.59 -9.26
N SER A 92 -13.35 -12.75 -10.20
CA SER A 92 -13.60 -13.40 -11.49
C SER A 92 -13.97 -14.89 -11.38
N LEU A 93 -13.64 -15.53 -10.24
CA LEU A 93 -13.90 -16.94 -9.94
C LEU A 93 -15.07 -17.13 -8.96
N ALA A 94 -15.86 -16.08 -8.69
CA ALA A 94 -16.94 -16.11 -7.69
C ALA A 94 -17.94 -17.26 -7.92
N GLY A 95 -18.20 -17.64 -9.17
CA GLY A 95 -19.11 -18.74 -9.51
C GLY A 95 -18.63 -20.14 -9.10
N GLY A 96 -17.33 -20.33 -8.85
CA GLY A 96 -16.72 -21.58 -8.42
C GLY A 96 -16.45 -21.67 -6.92
N MET A 97 -16.79 -20.62 -6.15
CA MET A 97 -16.50 -20.55 -4.72
C MET A 97 -17.44 -21.45 -3.90
N THR A 98 -16.87 -22.09 -2.88
CA THR A 98 -17.63 -22.69 -1.79
C THR A 98 -18.18 -21.62 -0.84
N GLU A 99 -19.17 -21.97 0.00
CA GLU A 99 -19.73 -21.04 1.00
C GLU A 99 -18.64 -20.42 1.91
N ALA A 100 -17.68 -21.22 2.36
CA ALA A 100 -16.56 -20.74 3.19
C ALA A 100 -15.65 -19.77 2.44
N GLN A 101 -15.43 -19.99 1.14
CA GLN A 101 -14.64 -19.09 0.29
C GLN A 101 -15.39 -17.77 0.02
N ILE A 102 -16.71 -17.82 -0.14
CA ILE A 102 -17.57 -16.64 -0.29
C ILE A 102 -17.54 -15.79 0.98
N GLU A 103 -17.64 -16.43 2.16
CA GLU A 103 -17.56 -15.75 3.45
C GLU A 103 -16.21 -15.03 3.61
N ARG A 104 -15.11 -15.75 3.34
CA ARG A 104 -13.76 -15.16 3.37
C ARG A 104 -13.61 -14.01 2.36
N PHE A 105 -14.09 -14.18 1.14
CA PHE A 105 -14.04 -13.13 0.11
C PHE A 105 -14.82 -11.88 0.54
N SER A 106 -16.03 -12.05 1.06
CA SER A 106 -16.88 -10.96 1.57
C SER A 106 -16.22 -10.20 2.72
N ALA A 107 -15.55 -10.91 3.63
CA ALA A 107 -14.80 -10.29 4.72
C ALA A 107 -13.61 -9.47 4.19
N LEU A 108 -12.89 -9.97 3.19
CA LEU A 108 -11.78 -9.25 2.55
C LEU A 108 -12.27 -7.99 1.80
N GLN A 109 -13.38 -8.08 1.07
CA GLN A 109 -13.99 -6.91 0.42
C GLN A 109 -14.43 -5.85 1.44
N SER A 110 -15.04 -6.28 2.54
CA SER A 110 -15.44 -5.37 3.61
C SER A 110 -14.24 -4.66 4.24
N ARG A 111 -13.13 -5.38 4.42
CA ARG A 111 -11.86 -4.80 4.87
C ARG A 111 -11.31 -3.82 3.85
N GLU A 112 -11.27 -4.16 2.56
CA GLU A 112 -10.80 -3.25 1.52
C GLU A 112 -11.57 -1.93 1.49
N VAL A 113 -12.91 -1.98 1.65
CA VAL A 113 -13.76 -0.79 1.75
C VAL A 113 -13.41 0.04 2.98
N ALA A 114 -13.19 -0.59 4.14
CA ALA A 114 -12.78 0.13 5.36
C ALA A 114 -11.42 0.83 5.20
N GLU A 115 -10.53 0.24 4.41
CA GLU A 115 -9.20 0.79 4.12
C GLU A 115 -9.19 1.83 2.98
N ALA A 116 -10.30 2.01 2.24
CA ALA A 116 -10.36 2.85 1.04
C ALA A 116 -10.00 4.32 1.32
N VAL A 117 -10.51 4.90 2.41
CA VAL A 117 -10.20 6.29 2.80
C VAL A 117 -8.70 6.45 3.07
N GLY A 118 -8.09 5.49 3.78
CA GLY A 118 -6.66 5.52 4.04
C GLY A 118 -5.82 5.32 2.78
N ARG A 119 -6.36 4.68 1.73
CA ARG A 119 -5.70 4.50 0.44
C ARG A 119 -5.73 5.79 -0.38
N GLU A 120 -6.87 6.45 -0.46
CA GLU A 120 -6.99 7.74 -1.15
C GLU A 120 -6.02 8.77 -0.56
N GLU A 121 -5.93 8.84 0.77
CA GLU A 121 -4.98 9.73 1.43
C GLU A 121 -3.52 9.35 1.13
N PHE A 122 -3.20 8.06 1.21
CA PHE A 122 -1.85 7.57 0.94
C PHE A 122 -1.41 7.87 -0.50
N ASP A 123 -2.29 7.64 -1.47
CA ASP A 123 -2.03 7.87 -2.88
C ASP A 123 -1.87 9.38 -3.18
N ALA A 124 -2.69 10.23 -2.54
CA ALA A 124 -2.57 11.69 -2.65
C ALA A 124 -1.23 12.18 -2.09
N ALA A 125 -0.85 11.73 -0.88
CA ALA A 125 0.42 12.09 -0.26
C ALA A 125 1.62 11.61 -1.11
N GLN A 126 1.55 10.41 -1.70
CA GLN A 126 2.59 9.92 -2.61
C GLN A 126 2.74 10.78 -3.87
N ALA A 127 1.62 11.19 -4.47
CA ALA A 127 1.63 12.02 -5.68
C ALA A 127 2.26 13.38 -5.40
N GLU A 128 1.79 14.07 -4.36
CA GLU A 128 2.31 15.38 -3.97
C GLU A 128 3.80 15.31 -3.59
N LEU A 129 4.18 14.28 -2.82
CA LEU A 129 5.56 14.13 -2.37
C LEU A 129 6.51 13.90 -3.55
N ARG A 130 6.08 13.13 -4.56
CA ARG A 130 6.87 12.91 -5.77
C ARG A 130 7.15 14.20 -6.52
N GLU A 131 6.16 15.08 -6.63
CA GLU A 131 6.31 16.36 -7.32
C GLU A 131 7.25 17.30 -6.55
N LEU A 132 7.03 17.47 -5.25
CA LEU A 132 7.83 18.39 -4.42
C LEU A 132 9.27 17.91 -4.20
N LEU A 133 9.49 16.60 -4.04
CA LEU A 133 10.85 16.07 -3.87
C LEU A 133 11.71 16.26 -5.12
N LEU A 134 11.13 16.14 -6.32
CA LEU A 134 11.88 16.39 -7.56
C LEU A 134 12.40 17.82 -7.61
N ILE A 135 11.55 18.79 -7.25
CA ILE A 135 11.92 20.21 -7.23
C ILE A 135 12.94 20.48 -6.12
N PHE A 136 12.72 19.94 -4.92
CA PHE A 136 13.65 20.07 -3.81
C PHE A 136 15.05 19.56 -4.15
N GLU A 137 15.15 18.38 -4.76
CA GLU A 137 16.44 17.78 -5.14
C GLU A 137 17.15 18.56 -6.25
N GLU A 138 16.42 19.33 -7.07
CA GLU A 138 17.01 20.16 -8.12
C GLU A 138 17.53 21.52 -7.60
N PHE A 139 16.89 22.09 -6.57
CA PHE A 139 17.12 23.49 -6.16
C PHE A 139 17.64 23.69 -4.74
N ALA A 140 17.77 22.65 -3.92
CA ALA A 140 18.24 22.77 -2.53
C ALA A 140 19.77 22.67 -2.36
N GLU A 141 20.56 22.77 -3.44
CA GLU A 141 22.05 22.80 -3.39
C GLU A 141 22.61 24.13 -2.84
#